data_AF-A0A4R1K9N2-F1
#
_entry.id   AF-A0A4R1K9N2-F1
#
_cell.length_a   1.000
_cell.length_b   1.000
_cell.length_c   1.000
_cell.angle_alpha   90.00
_cell.angle_beta   90.00
_cell.angle_gamma   90.00
#
_symmetry.space_group_name_H-M   'P 1'
#
loop_
_entity.id
_entity.type
_entity.pdbx_description
1 polymer ?
#
loop_
_entity_poly.entity_id
_entity_poly.type
_entity_poly.pdbx_seq_one_letter_code
_entity_poly.pdbx_strand_id
1 'polypeptide(L)'
;MQLIKLTEEQLKNICSGINLQRAENYVGKFQNCSIDGAIVKGTIKGNHGDYEVTLDLSTDPIGYKCCCENSKEHFCKHAAALGLTYIYTPWVFASKVKMDRKKLQTTNEIQFFVKTTPLKDLLDELKKADVSLSTLAELTGISVQQISVMVKEDSTGRHHALTDPLKMSCLFLLEKYA
;
A
#
# COMPACT_ATOMS: atom_id res chain seq x y z
N MET A 1 1.01 14.39 -5.08
CA MET A 1 0.23 14.48 -3.83
C MET A 1 1.24 14.38 -2.70
N GLN A 2 1.50 15.45 -1.95
CA GLN A 2 2.37 15.36 -0.77
C GLN A 2 1.58 14.65 0.31
N LEU A 3 1.99 13.42 0.65
CA LEU A 3 1.48 12.71 1.82
C LEU A 3 1.86 13.53 3.05
N ILE A 4 0.89 13.95 3.87
CA ILE A 4 1.17 14.59 5.16
C ILE A 4 1.97 13.59 5.99
N LYS A 5 3.12 14.02 6.50
CA LYS A 5 4.07 13.13 7.17
C LYS A 5 3.63 12.90 8.62
N LEU A 6 3.11 11.70 8.88
CA LEU A 6 2.90 11.17 10.24
C LEU A 6 4.18 10.44 10.69
N THR A 7 4.60 10.61 11.95
CA THR A 7 5.73 9.88 12.53
C THR A 7 5.30 8.90 13.62
N GLU A 8 6.14 7.89 13.89
CA GLU A 8 5.91 6.98 15.02
C GLU A 8 5.91 7.70 16.37
N GLU A 9 6.70 8.75 16.51
CA GLU A 9 6.80 9.52 17.75
C GLU A 9 5.47 10.21 18.08
N GLN A 10 4.81 10.78 17.07
CA GLN A 10 3.46 11.33 17.23
C GLN A 10 2.46 10.26 17.70
N LEU A 11 2.56 9.03 17.18
CA LEU A 11 1.72 7.92 17.65
C LEU A 11 2.07 7.46 19.07
N LYS A 12 3.36 7.41 19.43
CA LYS A 12 3.82 7.06 20.78
C LYS A 12 3.37 8.08 21.82
N ASN A 13 3.25 9.35 21.45
CA ASN A 13 2.83 10.41 22.36
C ASN A 13 1.32 10.40 22.67
N ILE A 14 0.48 9.92 21.74
CA ILE A 14 -0.99 9.87 21.92
C ILE A 14 -1.50 8.49 22.35
N CYS A 15 -0.76 7.42 22.06
CA CYS A 15 -1.16 6.05 22.32
C CYS A 15 -0.41 5.46 23.52
N SER A 16 -1.10 4.69 24.36
CA SER A 16 -0.42 3.93 25.42
C SER A 16 0.48 2.83 24.82
N GLY A 17 1.60 2.53 25.48
CA GLY A 17 2.53 1.51 25.00
C GLY A 17 1.88 0.13 24.77
N ILE A 18 0.93 -0.26 25.62
CA ILE A 18 0.18 -1.53 25.46
C ILE A 18 -0.69 -1.51 24.20
N ASN A 19 -1.38 -0.40 23.92
CA ASN A 19 -2.20 -0.29 22.72
C ASN A 19 -1.34 -0.25 21.46
N LEU A 20 -0.18 0.42 21.52
CA LEU A 20 0.77 0.47 20.40
C LEU A 20 1.34 -0.91 20.10
N GLN A 21 1.77 -1.67 21.11
CA GLN A 21 2.23 -3.05 20.93
C GLN A 21 1.13 -3.94 20.35
N ARG A 22 -0.11 -3.80 20.83
CA ARG A 22 -1.24 -4.57 20.29
C ARG A 22 -1.58 -4.17 18.85
N ALA A 23 -1.34 -2.93 18.47
CA ALA A 23 -1.61 -2.41 17.14
C ALA A 23 -0.75 -3.07 16.05
N GLU A 24 0.48 -3.49 16.37
CA GLU A 24 1.37 -4.17 15.42
C GLU A 24 0.72 -5.41 14.77
N ASN A 25 -0.12 -6.14 15.52
CA ASN A 25 -0.84 -7.30 15.02
C ASN A 25 -1.83 -7.00 13.89
N TYR A 26 -2.15 -5.73 13.67
CA TYR A 26 -3.16 -5.24 12.73
C TYR A 26 -2.54 -4.47 11.55
N VAL A 27 -1.25 -4.16 11.60
CA VAL A 27 -0.56 -3.42 10.52
C VAL A 27 -0.64 -4.20 9.21
N GLY A 28 -1.00 -3.50 8.14
CA GLY A 28 -1.14 -4.09 6.79
C GLY A 28 -2.38 -4.96 6.60
N LYS A 29 -3.26 -5.08 7.60
CA LYS A 29 -4.53 -5.83 7.51
C LYS A 29 -5.75 -4.96 7.23
N PHE A 30 -5.55 -3.65 7.11
CA PHE A 30 -6.62 -2.72 6.76
C PHE A 30 -7.04 -2.88 5.30
N GLN A 31 -8.33 -2.69 5.06
CA GLN A 31 -9.01 -2.73 3.77
C GLN A 31 -9.78 -1.42 3.58
N ASN A 32 -10.25 -1.15 2.36
CA ASN A 32 -10.99 0.08 2.02
C ASN A 32 -10.27 1.36 2.46
N CYS A 33 -8.94 1.33 2.40
CA CYS A 33 -8.10 2.43 2.83
C CYS A 33 -8.20 3.60 1.85
N SER A 34 -8.27 4.81 2.40
CA SER A 34 -8.27 6.03 1.61
C SER A 34 -7.62 7.17 2.37
N ILE A 35 -7.05 8.11 1.61
CA ILE A 35 -6.59 9.39 2.11
C ILE A 35 -7.31 10.50 1.37
N ASP A 36 -7.85 11.47 2.12
CA ASP A 36 -8.49 12.68 1.59
C ASP A 36 -7.96 13.89 2.38
N GLY A 37 -7.02 14.63 1.77
CA GLY A 37 -6.28 15.69 2.44
C GLY A 37 -5.51 15.16 3.66
N ALA A 38 -5.90 15.62 4.86
CA ALA A 38 -5.33 15.20 6.14
C ALA A 38 -6.08 14.03 6.79
N ILE A 39 -7.15 13.54 6.16
CA ILE A 39 -7.98 12.47 6.72
C ILE A 39 -7.55 11.12 6.16
N VAL A 40 -7.13 10.23 7.05
CA VAL A 40 -6.75 8.85 6.72
C VAL A 40 -7.85 7.91 7.23
N LYS A 41 -8.37 7.04 6.36
CA LYS A 41 -9.45 6.11 6.69
C LYS A 41 -9.07 4.68 6.31
N GLY A 42 -9.60 3.73 7.05
CA GLY A 42 -9.53 2.32 6.71
C GLY A 42 -10.48 1.47 7.54
N THR A 43 -10.81 0.29 7.03
CA THR A 43 -11.63 -0.72 7.70
C THR A 43 -10.74 -1.89 8.11
N ILE A 44 -10.92 -2.41 9.31
CA ILE A 44 -10.20 -3.60 9.77
C ILE A 44 -11.11 -4.61 10.44
N LYS A 45 -10.92 -5.90 10.11
CA LYS A 45 -11.64 -6.98 10.79
C LYS A 45 -11.09 -7.19 12.20
N GLY A 46 -11.96 -7.21 13.19
CA GLY A 46 -11.61 -7.65 14.54
C GLY A 46 -12.67 -8.58 15.13
N ASN A 47 -12.55 -8.86 16.42
CA ASN A 47 -13.30 -9.93 17.09
C ASN A 47 -14.82 -9.74 17.10
N HIS A 48 -15.30 -8.49 16.99
CA HIS A 48 -16.73 -8.15 17.05
C HIS A 48 -17.25 -7.59 15.72
N GLY A 49 -16.54 -7.85 14.63
CA GLY A 49 -16.89 -7.38 13.29
C GLY A 49 -15.87 -6.39 12.72
N ASP A 50 -16.30 -5.68 11.70
CA ASP A 50 -15.48 -4.74 10.95
C ASP A 50 -15.47 -3.38 11.65
N TYR A 51 -14.27 -2.86 11.92
CA TYR A 51 -14.08 -1.57 12.55
C TYR A 51 -13.69 -0.53 11.51
N GLU A 52 -14.52 0.50 11.36
CA GLU A 52 -14.16 1.69 10.60
C GLU A 52 -13.32 2.62 11.49
N VAL A 53 -12.17 3.01 10.96
CA VAL A 53 -11.18 3.82 11.67
C VAL A 53 -10.85 5.03 10.81
N THR A 54 -10.81 6.20 11.44
CA THR A 54 -10.41 7.45 10.81
C THR A 54 -9.38 8.15 11.69
N LEU A 55 -8.35 8.72 11.08
CA LEU A 55 -7.40 9.64 11.68
C LEU A 55 -7.49 10.99 10.96
N ASP A 56 -7.41 12.07 11.73
CA ASP A 56 -7.27 13.44 11.25
C ASP A 56 -5.87 13.95 11.60
N LEU A 57 -5.02 14.03 10.58
CA LEU A 57 -3.63 14.45 10.71
C LEU A 57 -3.46 15.99 10.72
N SER A 58 -4.55 16.75 10.64
CA SER A 58 -4.51 18.22 10.70
C SER A 58 -4.50 18.78 12.10
N THR A 59 -4.74 17.94 13.12
CA THR A 59 -4.80 18.35 14.52
C THR A 59 -3.60 17.84 15.33
N ASP A 60 -3.27 18.56 16.40
CA ASP A 60 -2.29 18.12 17.41
C ASP A 60 -2.93 18.26 18.81
N PRO A 61 -3.18 17.16 19.54
CA PRO A 61 -2.92 15.76 19.15
C PRO A 61 -3.80 15.28 17.98
N ILE A 62 -3.37 14.19 17.32
CA ILE A 62 -4.04 13.59 16.16
C ILE A 62 -5.49 13.23 16.50
N GLY A 63 -6.45 13.73 15.71
CA GLY A 63 -7.86 13.40 15.86
C GLY A 63 -8.12 11.97 15.42
N TYR A 64 -9.03 11.26 16.10
CA TYR A 64 -9.36 9.89 15.73
C TYR A 64 -10.84 9.56 15.94
N LYS A 65 -11.35 8.63 15.12
CA LYS A 65 -12.66 8.00 15.30
C LYS A 65 -12.52 6.50 15.06
N CYS A 66 -13.12 5.72 15.94
CA CYS A 66 -13.27 4.28 15.77
C CYS A 66 -14.55 3.83 16.47
N CYS A 67 -15.22 2.81 15.92
CA CYS A 67 -16.44 2.23 16.49
C CYS A 67 -16.18 1.18 17.60
N CYS A 68 -14.94 0.98 18.05
CA CYS A 68 -14.67 0.08 19.17
C CYS A 68 -15.02 0.73 20.53
N GLU A 69 -15.22 -0.08 21.58
CA GLU A 69 -15.57 0.46 22.90
C GLU A 69 -14.44 1.32 23.48
N ASN A 70 -13.19 0.87 23.36
CA ASN A 70 -12.02 1.57 23.88
C ASN A 70 -11.80 2.97 23.29
N SER A 71 -12.28 3.24 22.06
CA SER A 71 -12.05 4.54 21.41
C SER A 71 -12.86 5.68 22.00
N LYS A 72 -13.85 5.40 22.86
CA LYS A 72 -14.62 6.42 23.58
C LYS A 72 -13.80 7.14 24.64
N GLU A 73 -12.79 6.47 25.19
CA GLU A 73 -12.02 6.97 26.33
C GLU A 73 -10.55 7.23 25.97
N HIS A 74 -9.98 6.44 25.06
CA HIS A 74 -8.55 6.48 24.77
C HIS A 74 -8.24 6.23 23.28
N PHE A 75 -7.06 6.67 22.86
CA PHE A 75 -6.52 6.33 21.56
C PHE A 75 -6.36 4.80 21.46
N CYS A 76 -7.20 4.17 20.65
CA CYS A 76 -7.32 2.71 20.64
C CYS A 76 -6.26 2.06 19.76
N LYS A 77 -6.05 0.75 19.95
CA LYS A 77 -5.12 -0.05 19.14
C LYS A 77 -5.45 -0.02 17.64
N HIS A 78 -6.72 0.14 17.25
CA HIS A 78 -7.09 0.22 15.83
C HIS A 78 -6.68 1.57 15.22
N ALA A 79 -6.86 2.68 15.95
CA ALA A 79 -6.38 4.00 15.53
C ALA A 79 -4.85 4.01 15.39
N ALA A 80 -4.14 3.43 16.37
CA ALA A 80 -2.70 3.25 16.29
C ALA A 80 -2.28 2.37 15.11
N ALA A 81 -3.00 1.27 14.86
CA ALA A 81 -2.70 0.38 13.75
C ALA A 81 -2.91 1.06 12.40
N LEU A 82 -3.93 1.91 12.25
CA LEU A 82 -4.14 2.69 11.03
C LEU A 82 -2.97 3.67 10.81
N GLY A 83 -2.51 4.34 11.87
CA GLY A 83 -1.36 5.23 11.82
C GLY A 83 -0.07 4.51 11.43
N LEU A 84 0.22 3.36 12.05
CA LEU A 84 1.37 2.53 11.68
C LEU A 84 1.26 1.99 10.25
N THR A 85 0.04 1.61 9.82
CA THR A 85 -0.23 1.19 8.43
C THR A 85 0.04 2.34 7.45
N TYR A 86 -0.27 3.59 7.83
CA TYR A 86 0.02 4.77 7.01
C TYR A 86 1.52 5.05 6.91
N ILE A 87 2.28 4.80 7.98
CA ILE A 87 3.74 4.98 8.00
C ILE A 87 4.44 3.87 7.19
N TYR A 88 4.13 2.60 7.48
CA TYR A 88 4.89 1.46 6.95
C TYR A 88 4.35 0.90 5.64
N THR A 89 3.05 1.04 5.41
CA THR A 89 2.37 0.50 4.23
C THR A 89 1.52 1.55 3.52
N PRO A 90 2.05 2.75 3.21
CA PRO A 90 1.25 3.88 2.68
C PRO A 90 0.52 3.54 1.38
N TRP A 91 1.01 2.56 0.61
CA TRP A 91 0.38 2.10 -0.63
C TRP A 91 -1.04 1.58 -0.46
N VAL A 92 -1.45 1.10 0.71
CA VAL A 92 -2.83 0.65 0.90
C VAL A 92 -3.83 1.79 0.80
N PHE A 93 -3.42 3.03 1.10
CA PHE A 93 -4.26 4.23 1.05
C PHE A 93 -4.36 4.86 -0.35
N ALA A 94 -3.65 4.29 -1.31
CA ALA A 94 -3.65 4.73 -2.70
C ALA A 94 -4.97 4.34 -3.38
N SER A 95 -6.03 5.13 -3.16
CA SER A 95 -7.23 5.04 -3.98
C SER A 95 -6.92 5.56 -5.39
N LYS A 96 -7.00 4.67 -6.40
CA LYS A 96 -7.19 4.89 -7.87
C LYS A 96 -6.34 5.94 -8.61
N VAL A 97 -5.42 6.65 -7.97
CA VAL A 97 -4.52 7.58 -8.64
C VAL A 97 -3.41 6.76 -9.27
N LYS A 98 -3.50 6.52 -10.58
CA LYS A 98 -2.38 5.99 -11.36
C LYS A 98 -1.22 6.97 -11.26
N MET A 99 -0.16 6.58 -10.56
CA MET A 99 1.09 7.33 -10.60
C MET A 99 1.67 7.22 -12.01
N ASP A 100 2.14 8.34 -12.54
CA ASP A 100 2.81 8.39 -13.84
C ASP A 100 4.25 7.91 -13.66
N ARG A 101 4.60 6.80 -14.34
CA ARG A 101 5.95 6.22 -14.35
C ARG A 101 7.02 7.26 -14.67
N LYS A 102 6.74 8.22 -15.56
CA LYS A 102 7.71 9.23 -16.00
C LYS A 102 8.03 10.29 -14.94
N LYS A 103 7.31 10.30 -13.82
CA LYS A 103 7.49 11.26 -12.72
C LYS A 103 8.11 10.66 -11.47
N LEU A 104 8.50 9.39 -11.51
CA LEU A 104 9.17 8.72 -10.38
C LEU A 104 10.59 9.28 -10.22
N GLN A 105 10.93 9.78 -9.04
CA GLN A 105 12.24 10.39 -8.74
C GLN A 105 12.96 9.71 -7.57
N THR A 106 12.21 9.08 -6.66
CA THR A 106 12.77 8.48 -5.45
C THR A 106 12.50 6.99 -5.35
N THR A 107 13.35 6.28 -4.60
CA THR A 107 13.18 4.84 -4.35
C THR A 107 11.84 4.52 -3.67
N ASN A 108 11.35 5.40 -2.79
CA ASN A 108 10.06 5.23 -2.12
C ASN A 108 8.90 5.33 -3.11
N GLU A 109 8.98 6.23 -4.10
CA GLU A 109 7.98 6.34 -5.16
C GLU A 109 7.99 5.11 -6.08
N ILE A 110 9.17 4.57 -6.39
CA ILE A 110 9.29 3.32 -7.16
C ILE A 110 8.67 2.16 -6.38
N GLN A 111 8.99 2.01 -5.10
CA GLN A 111 8.43 0.98 -4.23
C GLN A 111 6.90 1.08 -4.19
N PHE A 112 6.37 2.29 -4.01
CA PHE A 112 4.94 2.53 -4.01
C PHE A 112 4.30 2.18 -5.36
N PHE A 113 4.91 2.60 -6.47
CA PHE A 113 4.42 2.33 -7.82
C PHE A 113 4.33 0.83 -8.07
N VAL A 114 5.37 0.06 -7.72
CA VAL A 114 5.39 -1.41 -7.87
C VAL A 114 4.30 -2.09 -7.06
N LYS A 115 4.06 -1.63 -5.83
CA LYS A 115 3.04 -2.20 -4.95
C LYS A 115 1.61 -1.89 -5.39
N THR A 116 1.40 -0.76 -6.04
CA THR A 116 0.06 -0.26 -6.40
C THR A 116 -0.33 -0.54 -7.84
N THR A 117 0.64 -0.76 -8.72
CA THR A 117 0.38 -1.01 -10.15
C THR A 117 0.16 -2.50 -10.39
N PRO A 118 -0.97 -2.90 -11.00
CA PRO A 118 -1.18 -4.28 -11.41
C PRO A 118 -0.11 -4.72 -12.41
N LEU A 119 0.39 -5.96 -12.29
CA LEU A 119 1.37 -6.51 -13.22
C LEU A 119 0.82 -6.49 -14.66
N LYS A 120 -0.48 -6.75 -14.82
CA LYS A 120 -1.16 -6.69 -16.11
C LYS A 120 -1.00 -5.33 -16.80
N ASP A 121 -1.15 -4.23 -16.06
CA ASP A 121 -1.04 -2.88 -16.61
C ASP A 121 0.36 -2.63 -17.18
N LEU A 122 1.40 -3.12 -16.51
CA LEU A 122 2.79 -3.03 -16.99
C LEU A 122 3.05 -3.90 -18.22
N LEU A 123 2.47 -5.10 -18.28
CA LEU A 123 2.58 -5.97 -19.46
C LEU A 123 1.86 -5.36 -20.67
N ASP A 124 0.71 -4.72 -20.45
CA ASP A 124 -0.02 -4.00 -21.50
C ASP A 124 0.78 -2.78 -21.99
N GLU A 125 1.50 -2.08 -21.11
CA GLU A 125 2.44 -1.01 -21.50
C GLU A 125 3.63 -1.54 -22.32
N LEU A 126 4.24 -2.66 -21.90
CA LEU A 126 5.34 -3.29 -22.67
C LEU A 126 4.88 -3.65 -24.08
N LYS A 127 3.68 -4.21 -24.21
CA LYS A 127 3.10 -4.53 -25.51
C LYS A 127 2.90 -3.29 -26.39
N LYS A 128 2.53 -2.14 -25.81
CA LYS A 128 2.41 -0.86 -26.55
C LYS A 128 3.76 -0.32 -26.99
N ALA A 129 4.84 -0.70 -26.31
CA ALA A 129 6.22 -0.36 -26.66
C ALA A 129 6.88 -1.43 -27.56
N ASP A 130 6.10 -2.32 -28.18
CA ASP A 130 6.56 -3.44 -29.00
C ASP A 130 7.55 -4.40 -28.29
N VAL A 131 7.52 -4.44 -26.95
CA VAL A 131 8.29 -5.40 -26.15
C VAL A 131 7.46 -6.65 -25.91
N SER A 132 7.98 -7.80 -26.33
CA SER A 132 7.28 -9.07 -26.19
C SER A 132 7.42 -9.66 -24.77
N LEU A 133 6.45 -10.50 -24.41
CA LEU A 133 6.52 -11.31 -23.19
C LEU A 133 7.72 -12.26 -23.16
N SER A 134 8.23 -12.68 -24.33
CA SER A 134 9.44 -13.52 -24.41
C SER A 134 10.68 -12.77 -23.98
N THR A 135 10.82 -11.49 -24.33
CA THR A 135 11.93 -10.64 -23.86
C THR A 135 11.93 -10.51 -22.35
N LEU A 136 10.76 -10.32 -21.74
CA LEU A 136 10.63 -10.31 -20.28
C LEU A 136 11.01 -11.67 -19.67
N ALA A 137 10.51 -12.76 -20.25
CA ALA A 137 10.81 -14.12 -19.78
C ALA A 137 12.31 -14.44 -19.84
N GLU A 138 13.00 -14.04 -20.91
CA GLU A 138 14.44 -14.17 -21.07
C GLU A 138 15.21 -13.35 -20.05
N LEU A 139 14.80 -12.09 -19.82
CA LEU A 139 15.44 -11.20 -18.84
C LEU A 139 15.35 -11.75 -17.41
N THR A 140 14.20 -12.31 -17.04
CA THR A 140 13.96 -12.75 -15.66
C THR A 140 14.24 -14.23 -15.43
N GLY A 141 14.43 -15.02 -16.49
CA GLY A 141 14.50 -16.49 -16.41
C GLY A 141 13.18 -17.14 -15.98
N ILE A 142 12.06 -16.43 -16.10
CA ILE A 142 10.72 -16.91 -15.70
C ILE A 142 9.95 -17.26 -16.97
N SER A 143 9.41 -18.46 -17.05
CA SER A 143 8.63 -18.87 -18.23
C SER A 143 7.37 -18.01 -18.43
N VAL A 144 6.95 -17.85 -19.68
CA VAL A 144 5.71 -17.12 -20.04
C VAL A 144 4.47 -17.71 -19.34
N GLN A 145 4.46 -19.02 -19.13
CA GLN A 145 3.39 -19.72 -18.40
C GLN A 145 3.34 -19.29 -16.93
N GLN A 146 4.49 -19.21 -16.25
CA GLN A 146 4.58 -18.73 -14.87
C GLN A 146 4.18 -17.25 -14.77
N ILE A 147 4.63 -16.40 -15.71
CA ILE A 147 4.20 -15.00 -15.78
C ILE A 147 2.67 -14.91 -15.85
N SER A 148 2.04 -15.74 -16.68
CA SER A 148 0.57 -15.78 -16.82
C SER A 148 -0.15 -16.19 -15.53
N VAL A 149 0.43 -17.11 -14.75
CA VAL A 149 -0.09 -17.47 -13.42
C VAL A 149 0.04 -16.29 -12.47
N MET A 150 1.19 -15.65 -12.41
CA MET A 150 1.46 -14.51 -11.52
C MET A 150 0.55 -13.31 -11.82
N VAL A 151 0.22 -13.07 -13.10
CA VAL A 151 -0.77 -12.05 -13.48
C VAL A 151 -2.14 -12.34 -12.89
N LYS A 152 -2.59 -13.61 -12.94
CA LYS A 152 -3.87 -14.02 -12.34
C LYS A 152 -3.82 -13.87 -10.81
N GLU A 153 -2.74 -14.32 -10.18
CA GLU A 153 -2.58 -14.21 -8.73
C GLU A 153 -2.61 -12.75 -8.26
N ASP A 154 -1.82 -11.87 -8.89
CA ASP A 154 -1.75 -10.43 -8.60
C ASP A 154 -3.14 -9.78 -8.72
N SER A 155 -3.91 -10.13 -9.77
CA SER A 155 -5.28 -9.61 -9.96
C SER A 155 -6.28 -10.03 -8.89
N THR A 156 -6.02 -11.17 -8.21
CA THR A 156 -6.84 -11.68 -7.09
C THR A 156 -6.32 -11.25 -5.72
N GLY A 157 -5.29 -10.40 -5.69
CA GLY A 157 -4.62 -9.95 -4.46
C GLY A 157 -3.64 -10.98 -3.86
N ARG A 158 -3.49 -12.16 -4.46
CA ARG A 158 -2.45 -13.13 -4.07
C ARG A 158 -1.11 -12.67 -4.65
N HIS A 159 -0.24 -12.15 -3.80
CA HIS A 159 1.08 -11.70 -4.25
C HIS A 159 2.10 -12.85 -4.17
N HIS A 160 2.53 -13.34 -5.33
CA HIS A 160 3.68 -14.24 -5.42
C HIS A 160 4.97 -13.46 -5.07
N ALA A 161 5.95 -14.13 -4.44
CA ALA A 161 7.20 -13.50 -4.01
C ALA A 161 7.98 -12.84 -5.17
N LEU A 162 7.78 -13.34 -6.39
CA LEU A 162 8.43 -12.81 -7.61
C LEU A 162 7.64 -11.71 -8.31
N THR A 163 6.42 -11.37 -7.85
CA THR A 163 5.58 -10.36 -8.52
C THR A 163 6.25 -9.00 -8.55
N ASP A 164 6.78 -8.53 -7.42
CA ASP A 164 7.46 -7.23 -7.36
C ASP A 164 8.76 -7.20 -8.20
N PRO A 165 9.67 -8.19 -8.12
CA PRO A 165 10.80 -8.30 -9.04
C PRO A 165 10.40 -8.28 -10.53
N LEU A 166 9.30 -8.94 -10.88
CA LEU A 166 8.81 -8.98 -12.25
C LEU A 166 8.28 -7.61 -12.70
N LYS A 167 7.54 -6.90 -11.83
CA LYS A 167 7.10 -5.51 -12.07
C LYS A 167 8.31 -4.57 -12.24
N MET A 168 9.35 -4.72 -11.44
CA MET A 168 10.61 -3.98 -11.58
C MET A 168 11.31 -4.27 -12.92
N SER A 169 11.30 -5.52 -13.36
CA SER A 169 11.86 -5.91 -14.67
C SER A 169 11.08 -5.29 -15.82
N CYS A 170 9.76 -5.18 -15.69
CA CYS A 170 8.93 -4.45 -16.66
C CYS A 170 9.30 -2.97 -16.70
N LEU A 171 9.50 -2.32 -15.54
CA LEU A 171 9.92 -0.92 -15.47
C LEU A 171 11.26 -0.68 -16.18
N PHE A 172 12.23 -1.57 -15.97
CA PHE A 172 13.52 -1.50 -16.67
C PHE A 172 13.36 -1.58 -18.20
N LEU A 173 12.57 -2.53 -18.69
CA LEU A 173 12.32 -2.67 -20.13
C LEU A 173 11.57 -1.46 -20.68
N LEU A 174 10.56 -0.95 -19.97
CA LEU A 174 9.84 0.27 -20.37
C LEU A 174 10.76 1.49 -20.41
N GLU A 175 11.70 1.64 -19.48
CA GLU A 175 12.68 2.74 -19.53
C GLU A 175 13.64 2.60 -20.71
N LYS A 176 14.00 1.37 -21.06
CA LYS A 176 14.92 1.09 -22.16
C LYS A 176 14.26 1.31 -23.54
N TYR A 177 12.96 1.09 -23.66
CA TYR A 177 12.27 1.00 -24.96
C TYR A 177 11.11 2.01 -25.16
N ALA A 178 10.66 2.76 -24.13
CA ALA A 178 9.47 3.63 -24.19
C ALA A 178 9.59 4.98 -23.47
#